data_AF-A0A3Q8CD48-F1
#
_entry.id   AF-A0A3Q8CD48-F1
#
_cell.length_a   1.000
_cell.length_b   1.000
_cell.length_c   1.000
_cell.angle_alpha   90.00
_cell.angle_beta   90.00
_cell.angle_gamma   90.00
#
_symmetry.space_group_name_H-M   'P 1'
#
loop_
_entity.id
_entity.type
_entity.pdbx_description
1 polymer ?
#
loop_
_entity_poly.entity_id
_entity_poly.type
_entity_poly.pdbx_seq_one_letter_code
_entity_poly.pdbx_strand_id
1 'polypeptide(L)'
;MLVNYRFYLPVITITPIKIGIFFLMCALIYWSHTSFPKINKRNLLKSLFTFYLLCVAQLTISINIYTPRTYIEMLRSANGFGYFEAIEWHPLEMYKTIYTAASQYTIVGNLVMLIPLTLFISLLWEDKATFKKMFTISFLTSLTIETSQLLLSYIYLEHRLFDLNDLLQNTLGGLIGFVIFIGIRKIVPNLVSQRKLTAKI
;
A
#
# COMPACT_ATOMS: atom_id res chain seq x y z
N MET A 1 8.40 -20.53 -0.91
CA MET A 1 7.00 -20.86 -0.56
C MET A 1 6.95 -22.27 -0.01
N LEU A 2 6.35 -22.46 1.17
CA LEU A 2 6.26 -23.77 1.83
C LEU A 2 4.89 -24.40 1.54
N VAL A 3 4.80 -25.41 0.66
CA VAL A 3 3.54 -26.14 0.40
C VAL A 3 3.72 -27.57 0.87
N ASN A 4 2.83 -28.07 1.73
CA ASN A 4 2.88 -29.45 2.24
C ASN A 4 4.27 -29.88 2.75
N TYR A 5 4.84 -29.06 3.66
CA TYR A 5 6.16 -29.27 4.27
C TYR A 5 7.33 -29.31 3.27
N ARG A 6 7.11 -28.95 2.00
CA ARG A 6 8.15 -28.79 0.98
C ARG A 6 8.35 -27.33 0.63
N PHE A 7 9.61 -26.92 0.55
CA PHE A 7 9.98 -25.55 0.25
C PHE A 7 10.32 -25.38 -1.23
N TYR A 8 9.61 -24.47 -1.89
CA TYR A 8 9.75 -24.12 -3.30
C TYR A 8 10.35 -22.72 -3.42
N LEU A 9 11.47 -22.59 -4.13
CA LEU A 9 12.15 -21.32 -4.35
C LEU A 9 11.71 -20.68 -5.67
N PRO A 10 11.38 -19.37 -5.67
CA PRO A 10 11.13 -18.67 -6.92
C PRO A 10 12.44 -18.42 -7.67
N VAL A 11 12.34 -18.42 -9.00
CA VAL A 11 13.44 -18.06 -9.91
C VAL A 11 13.66 -16.56 -9.90
N ILE A 12 12.56 -15.79 -9.89
CA ILE A 12 12.59 -14.33 -9.91
C ILE A 12 11.48 -13.79 -9.02
N THR A 13 11.78 -12.79 -8.20
CA THR A 13 10.75 -11.96 -7.56
C THR A 13 10.69 -10.61 -8.28
N ILE A 14 9.53 -10.32 -8.86
CA ILE A 14 9.21 -9.01 -9.43
C ILE A 14 8.62 -8.16 -8.31
N THR A 15 9.17 -6.95 -8.17
CA THR A 15 8.70 -5.96 -7.20
C THR A 15 8.36 -4.66 -7.93
N PRO A 16 7.37 -3.89 -7.46
CA PRO A 16 6.93 -2.64 -8.10
C PRO A 16 8.01 -1.59 -8.34
N ILE A 17 9.11 -1.52 -7.56
CA ILE A 17 10.25 -0.63 -7.85
C ILE A 17 10.88 -0.96 -9.19
N LYS A 18 11.03 -2.24 -9.56
CA LYS A 18 11.60 -2.61 -10.88
C LYS A 18 10.73 -2.07 -12.02
N ILE A 19 9.42 -2.10 -11.84
CA ILE A 19 8.42 -1.55 -12.75
C ILE A 19 8.45 0.00 -12.72
N GLY A 20 8.58 0.59 -11.53
CA GLY A 20 8.65 2.04 -11.33
C GLY A 20 9.88 2.67 -11.97
N ILE A 21 11.05 2.02 -11.87
CA ILE A 21 12.28 2.44 -12.56
C ILE A 21 12.08 2.41 -14.07
N PHE A 22 11.46 1.35 -14.61
CA PHE A 22 11.14 1.28 -16.03
C PHE A 22 10.24 2.44 -16.49
N PHE A 23 9.14 2.72 -15.77
CA PHE A 23 8.26 3.86 -16.10
C PHE A 23 8.95 5.21 -15.92
N LEU A 24 9.83 5.35 -14.92
CA LEU A 24 10.63 6.56 -14.73
C LEU A 24 11.59 6.78 -15.91
N MET A 25 12.24 5.73 -16.42
CA MET A 25 13.05 5.80 -17.63
C MET A 25 12.21 6.22 -18.84
N CYS A 26 11.02 5.65 -19.04
CA CYS A 26 10.10 6.07 -20.11
C CYS A 26 9.69 7.54 -19.97
N ALA A 27 9.42 8.01 -18.75
CA ALA A 27 9.07 9.41 -18.48
C ALA A 27 10.24 10.35 -18.77
N LEU A 28 11.47 9.98 -18.40
CA LEU A 28 12.68 10.76 -18.69
C LEU A 28 12.95 10.84 -20.20
N ILE A 29 12.78 9.74 -20.94
CA ILE A 29 12.87 9.74 -22.42
C ILE A 29 11.80 10.64 -23.02
N TYR A 30 10.55 10.56 -22.54
CA TYR A 30 9.49 11.44 -22.98
C TYR A 30 9.82 12.92 -22.70
N TRP A 31 10.38 13.23 -21.53
CA TRP A 31 10.81 14.59 -21.16
C TRP A 31 12.08 15.06 -21.86
N SER A 32 12.94 14.17 -22.39
CA SER A 32 14.05 14.59 -23.26
C SER A 32 13.57 15.03 -24.63
N HIS A 33 12.41 14.51 -25.08
CA HIS A 33 11.76 14.92 -26.32
C HIS A 33 10.68 16.00 -26.14
N THR A 34 10.29 16.28 -24.90
CA THR A 34 9.33 17.33 -24.53
C THR A 34 9.97 18.30 -23.53
N SER A 35 9.18 19.09 -22.81
CA SER A 35 9.71 19.97 -21.75
C SER A 35 9.49 19.33 -20.38
N PHE A 36 10.46 19.49 -19.47
CA PHE A 36 10.32 19.08 -18.09
C PHE A 36 9.10 19.75 -17.41
N PRO A 37 8.40 19.03 -16.52
CA PRO A 37 7.27 19.59 -15.80
C PRO A 37 7.70 20.79 -14.94
N LYS A 38 6.89 21.85 -14.94
CA LYS A 38 7.15 23.05 -14.11
C LYS A 38 7.17 22.70 -12.62
N ILE A 39 8.23 23.09 -11.93
CA ILE A 39 8.39 22.91 -10.48
C ILE A 39 7.54 23.97 -9.76
N ASN A 40 6.45 23.51 -9.14
CA ASN A 40 5.63 24.32 -8.23
C ASN A 40 5.19 23.46 -7.05
N LYS A 41 4.76 24.09 -5.94
CA LYS A 41 4.39 23.38 -4.69
C LYS A 41 3.41 22.23 -4.93
N ARG A 42 2.42 22.43 -5.80
CA ARG A 42 1.37 21.43 -6.10
C ARG A 42 1.90 20.25 -6.90
N ASN A 43 2.76 20.50 -7.89
CA ASN A 43 3.40 19.45 -8.69
C ASN A 43 4.43 18.67 -7.86
N LEU A 44 5.12 19.34 -6.94
CA LEU A 44 5.99 18.69 -5.97
C LEU A 44 5.19 17.76 -5.04
N LEU A 45 4.07 18.23 -4.47
CA LEU A 45 3.15 17.42 -3.67
C LEU A 45 2.63 16.20 -4.43
N LYS A 46 2.21 16.37 -5.69
CA LYS A 46 1.79 15.26 -6.55
C LYS A 46 2.92 14.27 -6.79
N SER A 47 4.14 14.74 -7.06
CA SER A 47 5.30 13.88 -7.29
C SER A 47 5.65 13.07 -6.04
N LEU A 48 5.65 13.70 -4.86
CA LEU A 48 5.85 13.01 -3.59
C LEU A 48 4.74 11.99 -3.32
N PHE A 49 3.49 12.34 -3.62
CA PHE A 49 2.38 11.40 -3.47
C PHE A 49 2.52 10.20 -4.41
N THR A 50 2.89 10.40 -5.68
CA THR A 50 3.17 9.32 -6.62
C THR A 50 4.33 8.44 -6.16
N PHE A 51 5.42 9.04 -5.69
CA PHE A 51 6.55 8.30 -5.14
C PHE A 51 6.13 7.45 -3.94
N TYR A 52 5.36 8.02 -3.02
CA TYR A 52 4.76 7.29 -1.90
C TYR A 52 3.92 6.09 -2.38
N LEU A 53 3.05 6.26 -3.38
CA LEU A 53 2.24 5.16 -3.92
C LEU A 53 3.10 4.03 -4.50
N LEU A 54 4.24 4.36 -5.13
CA LEU A 54 5.21 3.36 -5.60
C LEU A 54 5.86 2.61 -4.43
N CYS A 55 6.19 3.30 -3.33
CA CYS A 55 6.70 2.66 -2.12
C CYS A 55 5.67 1.73 -1.48
N VAL A 56 4.40 2.14 -1.39
CA VAL A 56 3.34 1.28 -0.86
C VAL A 56 3.17 0.05 -1.74
N ALA A 57 3.06 0.24 -3.07
CA ALA A 57 2.98 -0.88 -3.99
C ALA A 57 4.18 -1.83 -3.80
N GLN A 58 5.40 -1.30 -3.69
CA GLN A 58 6.60 -2.11 -3.45
C GLN A 58 6.52 -2.95 -2.18
N LEU A 59 5.93 -2.42 -1.11
CA LEU A 59 5.80 -3.11 0.16
C LEU A 59 4.69 -4.16 0.13
N THR A 60 3.63 -3.92 -0.63
CA THR A 60 2.41 -4.74 -0.58
C THR A 60 2.30 -5.76 -1.69
N ILE A 61 2.96 -5.57 -2.83
CA ILE A 61 2.88 -6.44 -4.00
C ILE A 61 4.25 -7.03 -4.27
N SER A 62 4.36 -8.36 -4.13
CA SER A 62 5.54 -9.10 -4.58
C SER A 62 5.09 -10.32 -5.40
N ILE A 63 5.59 -10.42 -6.63
CA ILE A 63 5.23 -11.53 -7.54
C ILE A 63 6.43 -12.47 -7.65
N ASN A 64 6.28 -13.66 -7.09
CA ASN A 64 7.26 -14.72 -7.13
C ASN A 64 7.01 -15.62 -8.35
N ILE A 65 7.96 -15.64 -9.28
CA ILE A 65 7.90 -16.43 -10.51
C ILE A 65 8.67 -17.73 -10.31
N TYR A 66 8.02 -18.85 -10.62
CA TYR A 66 8.58 -20.19 -10.55
C TYR A 66 8.77 -20.77 -11.95
N THR A 67 9.64 -21.78 -12.09
CA THR A 67 9.68 -22.53 -13.35
C THR A 67 8.35 -23.26 -13.58
N PRO A 68 7.94 -23.51 -14.83
CA PRO A 68 6.70 -24.25 -15.12
C PRO A 68 6.64 -25.59 -14.39
N ARG A 69 7.77 -26.30 -14.29
CA ARG A 69 7.86 -27.58 -13.57
C ARG A 69 7.58 -27.40 -12.07
N THR A 70 8.28 -26.47 -11.42
CA THR A 70 8.12 -26.19 -9.98
C THR A 70 6.70 -25.76 -9.65
N TYR A 71 6.09 -24.91 -10.48
CA TYR A 71 4.72 -24.44 -10.29
C TYR A 71 3.69 -25.57 -10.38
N ILE A 72 3.84 -26.49 -11.33
CA ILE A 72 2.97 -27.68 -11.45
C ILE A 72 3.17 -28.63 -10.26
N GLU A 73 4.40 -28.81 -9.78
CA GLU A 73 4.68 -29.61 -8.58
C GLU A 73 3.99 -29.01 -7.34
N MET A 74 4.02 -27.68 -7.20
CA MET A 74 3.31 -26.96 -6.12
C MET A 74 1.80 -27.22 -6.19
N LEU A 75 1.18 -27.01 -7.36
CA LEU A 75 -0.26 -27.24 -7.56
C LEU A 75 -0.67 -28.68 -7.26
N ARG A 76 0.12 -29.67 -7.71
CA ARG A 76 -0.14 -31.08 -7.41
C ARG A 76 0.00 -31.37 -5.93
N SER A 77 1.06 -30.84 -5.29
CA SER A 77 1.27 -31.03 -3.86
C SER A 77 0.12 -30.42 -3.07
N ALA A 78 -0.42 -29.29 -3.50
CA ALA A 78 -1.54 -28.60 -2.91
C ALA A 78 -2.93 -29.21 -3.23
N ASN A 79 -3.03 -30.24 -4.07
CA ASN A 79 -4.30 -30.71 -4.63
C ASN A 79 -5.12 -29.61 -5.36
N GLY A 80 -4.45 -28.60 -5.93
CA GLY A 80 -5.08 -27.51 -6.68
C GLY A 80 -4.71 -26.12 -6.17
N PHE A 81 -5.62 -25.16 -6.35
CA PHE A 81 -5.47 -23.78 -5.85
C PHE A 81 -5.99 -23.62 -4.43
N GLY A 82 -5.39 -22.70 -3.67
CA GLY A 82 -5.87 -22.32 -2.34
C GLY A 82 -5.50 -23.28 -1.20
N TYR A 83 -4.48 -24.13 -1.34
CA TYR A 83 -4.02 -25.01 -0.26
C TYR A 83 -3.13 -24.27 0.74
N PHE A 84 -3.71 -23.27 1.41
CA PHE A 84 -3.12 -22.56 2.52
C PHE A 84 -4.24 -22.12 3.46
N GLU A 85 -3.96 -22.04 4.76
CA GLU A 85 -4.80 -21.30 5.69
C GLU A 85 -4.73 -19.81 5.30
N ALA A 86 -5.49 -19.41 4.28
CA ALA A 86 -5.30 -18.11 3.64
C ALA A 86 -5.86 -16.94 4.48
N ILE A 87 -6.61 -17.25 5.54
CA ILE A 87 -7.29 -16.27 6.40
C ILE A 87 -6.91 -16.59 7.85
N GLU A 88 -6.31 -15.62 8.53
CA GLU A 88 -6.05 -15.70 9.96
C GLU A 88 -7.29 -15.21 10.73
N TRP A 89 -7.99 -16.13 11.38
CA TRP A 89 -9.26 -15.86 12.07
C TRP A 89 -9.12 -15.40 13.52
N HIS A 90 -7.90 -15.28 14.03
CA HIS A 90 -7.62 -15.00 15.44
C HIS A 90 -6.97 -13.63 15.66
N PRO A 91 -7.71 -12.52 15.46
CA PRO A 91 -7.14 -11.18 15.44
C PRO A 91 -6.43 -10.79 16.77
N LEU A 92 -6.84 -11.38 17.90
CA LEU A 92 -6.26 -11.04 19.21
C LEU A 92 -4.96 -11.80 19.54
N GLU A 93 -4.61 -12.86 18.80
CA GLU A 93 -3.42 -13.66 19.10
C GLU A 93 -2.12 -12.89 18.81
N MET A 94 -2.12 -12.02 17.79
CA MET A 94 -0.96 -11.16 17.51
C MET A 94 -0.61 -10.26 18.70
N TYR A 95 -1.61 -9.75 19.44
CA TYR A 95 -1.37 -8.89 20.60
C TYR A 95 -0.76 -9.65 21.78
N LYS A 96 -0.91 -10.97 21.86
CA LYS A 96 -0.21 -11.78 22.88
C LYS A 96 1.29 -11.83 22.65
N THR A 97 1.75 -11.58 21.43
CA THR A 97 3.17 -11.57 21.06
C THR A 97 3.71 -10.17 20.77
N ILE A 98 2.99 -9.11 21.17
CA ILE A 98 3.36 -7.71 20.93
C ILE A 98 4.72 -7.29 21.55
N TYR A 99 5.24 -8.06 22.50
CA TYR A 99 6.57 -7.85 23.06
C TYR A 99 7.70 -8.33 22.13
N THR A 100 7.37 -9.07 21.06
CA THR A 100 8.35 -9.51 20.07
C THR A 100 8.62 -8.40 19.05
N ALA A 101 9.88 -8.23 18.67
CA ALA A 101 10.27 -7.24 17.67
C ALA A 101 9.57 -7.46 16.31
N ALA A 102 9.31 -8.72 15.95
CA ALA A 102 8.61 -9.07 14.71
C ALA A 102 7.16 -8.56 14.71
N SER A 103 6.40 -8.82 15.78
CA SER A 103 5.01 -8.33 15.92
C SER A 103 4.96 -6.80 15.90
N GLN A 104 5.86 -6.14 16.63
CA GLN A 104 5.95 -4.67 16.65
C GLN A 104 6.23 -4.09 15.27
N TYR A 105 7.14 -4.69 14.52
CA TYR A 105 7.46 -4.25 13.16
C TYR A 105 6.25 -4.32 12.24
N THR A 106 5.48 -5.42 12.29
CA THR A 106 4.27 -5.58 11.49
C THR A 106 3.20 -4.55 11.88
N ILE A 107 2.93 -4.42 13.19
CA ILE A 107 1.93 -3.49 13.71
C ILE A 107 2.23 -2.04 13.32
N VAL A 108 3.47 -1.59 13.58
CA VAL A 108 3.89 -0.23 13.27
C VAL A 108 3.97 -0.02 11.76
N GLY A 109 4.45 -1.02 11.01
CA GLY A 109 4.55 -0.97 9.56
C GLY A 109 3.20 -0.72 8.90
N ASN A 110 2.18 -1.51 9.27
CA ASN A 110 0.82 -1.37 8.74
C ASN A 110 0.18 -0.05 9.18
N LEU A 111 0.32 0.33 10.45
CA LEU A 111 -0.20 1.60 10.94
C LEU A 111 0.42 2.81 10.21
N VAL A 112 1.72 2.80 9.95
CA VAL A 112 2.40 3.90 9.25
C VAL A 112 2.08 3.92 7.75
N MET A 113 1.78 2.75 7.16
CA MET A 113 1.63 2.59 5.72
C MET A 113 0.62 3.57 5.12
N LEU A 114 -0.59 3.70 5.67
CA LEU A 114 -1.66 4.55 5.10
C LEU A 114 -1.72 5.97 5.68
N ILE A 115 -0.86 6.34 6.64
CA ILE A 115 -0.79 7.73 7.14
C ILE A 115 -0.57 8.72 6.00
N PRO A 116 0.42 8.53 5.10
CA PRO A 116 0.67 9.51 4.05
C PRO A 116 -0.46 9.55 3.01
N LEU A 117 -1.18 8.44 2.78
CA LEU A 117 -2.28 8.38 1.81
C LEU A 117 -3.32 9.48 2.06
N THR A 118 -3.93 9.46 3.25
CA THR A 118 -5.01 10.39 3.59
C THR A 118 -4.47 11.80 3.81
N LEU A 119 -3.23 11.94 4.29
CA LEU A 119 -2.55 13.23 4.41
C LEU A 119 -2.37 13.89 3.03
N PHE A 120 -1.81 13.19 2.05
CA PHE A 120 -1.61 13.73 0.69
C PHE A 120 -2.94 14.01 0.00
N ILE A 121 -3.93 13.12 0.11
CA ILE A 121 -5.25 13.34 -0.46
C ILE A 121 -5.88 14.59 0.15
N SER A 122 -5.76 14.75 1.47
CA SER A 122 -6.31 15.91 2.17
C SER A 122 -5.60 17.21 1.80
N LEU A 123 -4.28 17.20 1.61
CA LEU A 123 -3.51 18.38 1.16
C LEU A 123 -3.77 18.74 -0.32
N LEU A 124 -4.03 17.75 -1.19
CA LEU A 124 -4.26 17.99 -2.62
C LEU A 124 -5.72 18.40 -2.92
N TRP A 125 -6.67 17.90 -2.13
CA TRP A 125 -8.13 18.08 -2.31
C TRP A 125 -8.84 18.42 -1.00
N GLU A 126 -8.36 19.46 -0.33
CA GLU A 126 -8.82 19.92 0.98
C GLU A 126 -10.33 20.11 1.11
N ASP A 127 -10.97 20.72 0.11
CA ASP A 127 -12.41 20.98 0.12
C ASP A 127 -13.25 19.69 0.15
N LYS A 128 -12.64 18.56 -0.22
CA LYS A 128 -13.26 17.23 -0.23
C LYS A 128 -12.82 16.37 0.95
N ALA A 129 -11.91 16.84 1.81
CA ALA A 129 -11.34 16.08 2.92
C ALA A 129 -12.28 16.07 4.14
N THR A 130 -13.21 15.11 4.16
CA THR A 130 -14.10 14.87 5.30
C THR A 130 -13.74 13.56 6.01
N PHE A 131 -14.07 13.46 7.30
CA PHE A 131 -13.81 12.24 8.09
C PHE A 131 -14.36 10.98 7.42
N LYS A 132 -15.64 11.01 7.01
CA LYS A 132 -16.29 9.88 6.32
C LYS A 132 -15.51 9.46 5.07
N LYS A 133 -15.06 10.40 4.25
CA LYS A 133 -14.30 10.09 3.03
C LYS A 133 -12.92 9.53 3.33
N MET A 134 -12.19 10.09 4.30
CA MET A 134 -10.86 9.58 4.66
C MET A 134 -10.94 8.19 5.31
N PHE A 135 -11.96 7.95 6.13
CA PHE A 135 -12.27 6.62 6.64
C PHE A 135 -12.56 5.63 5.50
N THR A 136 -13.48 5.97 4.59
CA THR A 136 -13.82 5.08 3.46
C THR A 136 -12.62 4.82 2.55
N ILE A 137 -11.81 5.84 2.23
CA ILE A 137 -10.63 5.68 1.40
C ILE A 137 -9.60 4.79 2.08
N SER A 138 -9.30 5.01 3.36
CA SER A 138 -8.33 4.20 4.09
C SER A 138 -8.80 2.75 4.23
N PHE A 139 -10.06 2.53 4.61
CA PHE A 139 -10.65 1.20 4.70
C PHE A 139 -10.65 0.46 3.36
N LEU A 140 -11.12 1.08 2.27
CA LEU A 140 -11.16 0.43 0.96
C LEU A 140 -9.75 0.18 0.40
N THR A 141 -8.81 1.10 0.64
CA THR A 141 -7.42 0.90 0.22
C THR A 141 -6.79 -0.26 0.98
N SER A 142 -6.99 -0.30 2.29
CA SER A 142 -6.57 -1.40 3.15
C SER A 142 -7.17 -2.74 2.68
N LEU A 143 -8.48 -2.77 2.44
CA LEU A 143 -9.17 -3.96 1.93
C LEU A 143 -8.63 -4.41 0.58
N THR A 144 -8.31 -3.46 -0.30
CA THR A 144 -7.72 -3.75 -1.62
C THR A 144 -6.34 -4.37 -1.48
N ILE A 145 -5.51 -3.88 -0.55
CA ILE A 145 -4.17 -4.43 -0.28
C ILE A 145 -4.29 -5.89 0.19
N GLU A 146 -5.06 -6.12 1.25
CA GLU A 146 -5.24 -7.46 1.83
C GLU A 146 -5.86 -8.44 0.83
N THR A 147 -6.88 -8.00 0.07
CA THR A 147 -7.53 -8.85 -0.95
C THR A 147 -6.59 -9.17 -2.11
N SER A 148 -5.75 -8.21 -2.52
CA SER A 148 -4.77 -8.45 -3.59
C SER A 148 -3.73 -9.47 -3.16
N GLN A 149 -3.24 -9.38 -1.93
CA GLN A 149 -2.31 -10.34 -1.35
C GLN A 149 -2.95 -11.72 -1.21
N LEU A 150 -4.22 -11.78 -0.76
CA LEU A 150 -4.98 -13.03 -0.71
C LEU A 150 -5.12 -13.68 -2.08
N LEU A 151 -5.45 -12.90 -3.12
CA LEU A 151 -5.55 -13.40 -4.49
C LEU A 151 -4.21 -13.91 -5.01
N LEU A 152 -3.11 -13.19 -4.76
CA LEU A 152 -1.76 -13.61 -5.15
C LEU A 152 -1.29 -14.87 -4.41
N SER A 153 -1.64 -15.01 -3.13
CA SER A 153 -1.40 -16.21 -2.33
C SER A 153 -2.22 -17.40 -2.82
N TYR A 154 -3.48 -17.18 -3.21
CA TYR A 154 -4.36 -18.23 -3.75
C TYR A 154 -3.78 -18.89 -5.02
N ILE A 155 -3.08 -18.12 -5.85
CA ILE A 155 -2.40 -18.58 -7.07
C ILE A 155 -0.90 -18.85 -6.89
N TYR A 156 -0.41 -18.97 -5.66
CA TYR A 156 0.98 -19.30 -5.34
C TYR A 156 2.04 -18.28 -5.84
N LEU A 157 1.66 -17.03 -6.12
CA LEU A 157 2.60 -15.97 -6.52
C LEU A 157 3.11 -15.15 -5.32
N GLU A 158 2.42 -15.19 -4.19
CA GLU A 158 2.82 -14.54 -2.95
C GLU A 158 2.59 -15.48 -1.75
N HIS A 159 3.18 -15.17 -0.59
CA HIS A 159 2.98 -15.92 0.64
C HIS A 159 2.61 -14.96 1.77
N ARG A 160 1.41 -14.39 1.64
CA ARG A 160 0.82 -13.47 2.62
C ARG A 160 -0.54 -14.00 3.06
N LEU A 161 -0.80 -13.90 4.35
CA LEU A 161 -2.08 -14.23 4.95
C LEU A 161 -2.97 -13.01 4.90
N PHE A 162 -4.26 -13.20 4.64
CA PHE A 162 -5.24 -12.14 4.86
C PHE A 162 -5.44 -11.99 6.36
N ASP A 163 -4.98 -10.88 6.93
CA ASP A 163 -5.13 -10.56 8.36
C ASP A 163 -6.09 -9.38 8.56
N LEU A 164 -7.16 -9.62 9.32
CA LEU A 164 -8.11 -8.58 9.71
C LEU A 164 -7.46 -7.49 10.60
N ASN A 165 -6.40 -7.81 11.33
CA ASN A 165 -5.65 -6.81 12.09
C ASN A 165 -4.95 -5.82 11.17
N ASP A 166 -4.32 -6.32 10.11
CA ASP A 166 -3.61 -5.50 9.14
C ASP A 166 -4.61 -4.57 8.45
N LEU A 167 -5.79 -5.09 8.11
CA LEU A 167 -6.92 -4.29 7.59
C LEU A 167 -7.25 -3.10 8.50
N LEU A 168 -7.42 -3.36 9.80
CA LEU A 168 -7.79 -2.37 10.81
C LEU A 168 -6.65 -1.39 11.09
N GLN A 169 -5.42 -1.86 11.22
CA GLN A 169 -4.24 -1.03 11.50
C GLN A 169 -3.95 -0.04 10.36
N ASN A 170 -3.98 -0.51 9.12
CA ASN A 170 -3.90 0.34 7.94
C ASN A 170 -5.03 1.39 7.94
N THR A 171 -6.26 0.99 8.28
CA THR A 171 -7.40 1.93 8.37
C THR A 171 -7.17 3.00 9.46
N LEU A 172 -6.70 2.60 10.64
CA LEU A 172 -6.34 3.50 11.74
C LEU A 172 -5.21 4.46 11.35
N GLY A 173 -4.18 3.95 10.66
CA GLY A 173 -3.12 4.74 10.05
C GLY A 173 -3.66 5.83 9.14
N GLY A 174 -4.59 5.47 8.26
CA GLY A 174 -5.29 6.44 7.41
C GLY A 174 -6.05 7.51 8.19
N LEU A 175 -6.70 7.14 9.31
CA LEU A 175 -7.34 8.14 10.17
C LEU A 175 -6.32 9.08 10.82
N ILE A 176 -5.18 8.57 11.29
CA ILE A 176 -4.09 9.37 11.85
C ILE A 176 -3.59 10.40 10.83
N GLY A 177 -3.40 9.99 9.57
CA GLY A 177 -3.03 10.92 8.49
C GLY A 177 -4.01 12.08 8.30
N PHE A 178 -5.31 11.81 8.44
CA PHE A 178 -6.33 12.86 8.40
C PHE A 178 -6.30 13.78 9.64
N VAL A 179 -6.05 13.23 10.84
CA VAL A 179 -5.87 14.04 12.05
C VAL A 179 -4.66 14.96 11.91
N ILE A 180 -3.55 14.47 11.37
CA ILE A 180 -2.35 15.27 11.07
C ILE A 180 -2.72 16.43 10.13
N PHE A 181 -3.49 16.17 9.07
CA PHE A 181 -3.97 17.21 8.16
C PHE A 181 -4.78 18.29 8.90
N ILE A 182 -5.70 17.91 9.80
CA ILE A 182 -6.46 18.88 10.61
C ILE A 182 -5.52 19.76 11.45
N GLY A 183 -4.49 19.15 12.05
CA GLY A 183 -3.46 19.87 12.80
C GLY A 183 -2.69 20.87 11.92
N ILE A 184 -2.20 20.43 10.77
CA ILE A 184 -1.48 21.28 9.80
C ILE A 184 -2.35 22.46 9.36
N ARG A 185 -3.63 22.21 9.06
CA ARG A 185 -4.58 23.26 8.65
C ARG A 185 -4.79 24.33 9.73
N LYS A 186 -4.74 23.95 11.01
CA LYS A 186 -4.84 24.89 12.13
C LYS A 186 -3.56 25.69 12.35
N ILE A 187 -2.39 25.06 12.22
CA ILE A 187 -1.09 25.68 12.52
C ILE A 187 -0.57 26.52 11.35
N VAL A 188 -0.73 26.04 10.11
CA VAL A 188 -0.18 26.67 8.91
C VAL A 188 -1.27 26.88 7.86
N PRO A 189 -2.19 27.85 8.07
CA PRO A 189 -3.30 28.09 7.15
C PRO A 189 -2.83 28.46 5.75
N ASN A 190 -1.65 29.07 5.59
CA ASN A 190 -1.08 29.48 4.29
C ASN A 190 -0.55 28.32 3.42
N LEU A 191 -0.32 27.13 3.99
CA LEU A 191 0.03 25.93 3.21
C LEU A 191 -1.20 25.27 2.59
N VAL A 192 -2.38 25.58 3.13
CA VAL A 192 -3.62 24.86 2.88
C VAL A 192 -4.59 25.80 2.10
N SER A 193 -4.73 27.05 2.55
CA SER A 193 -5.62 28.02 1.94
C SER A 193 -5.02 28.81 0.77
N GLN A 194 -5.25 28.36 -0.47
CA GLN A 194 -5.41 29.28 -1.60
C GLN A 194 -6.73 29.11 -2.39
N ARG A 195 -7.67 28.26 -1.94
CA ARG A 195 -8.92 28.00 -2.69
C ARG A 195 -10.18 28.65 -2.16
N LYS A 196 -10.19 29.16 -0.92
CA LYS A 196 -11.37 29.85 -0.39
C LYS A 196 -11.18 31.36 -0.48
N LEU A 197 -11.60 31.96 -1.60
CA LEU A 197 -12.11 33.34 -1.67
C LEU A 197 -12.84 33.72 -2.98
N THR A 198 -13.09 32.82 -3.93
CA THR A 198 -13.75 33.16 -5.23
C THR A 198 -14.98 32.31 -5.58
N ALA A 199 -15.71 31.79 -4.59
CA ALA A 199 -16.98 31.09 -4.83
C ALA A 199 -18.09 31.59 -3.90
N LYS A 200 -18.24 32.92 -3.82
CA LYS A 200 -19.44 33.56 -3.27
C LYS A 200 -19.65 34.91 -3.97
N ILE A 201 -20.12 34.86 -5.21
CA ILE A 201 -20.87 35.93 -5.88
C ILE A 201 -22.02 35.23 -6.59
#